data_AF-A0A536VU63-F1
#
_entry.id   AF-A0A536VU63-F1
#
_cell.length_a   1.000
_cell.length_b   1.000
_cell.length_c   1.000
_cell.angle_alpha   90.00
_cell.angle_beta   90.00
_cell.angle_gamma   90.00
#
_symmetry.space_group_name_H-M   'P 1'
#
loop_
_entity.id
_entity.type
_entity.pdbx_description
1 polymer ?
#
loop_
_entity_poly.entity_id
_entity_poly.type
_entity_poly.pdbx_seq_one_letter_code
_entity_poly.pdbx_strand_id
1 'polypeptide(L)'
;MKPLLISQVSVVNSLGTGVEAMRRALCEKRSGLTPCDFETARIDTYVGTVPALDDLRVRPDLLDYDCRNNRLAQFCLEQDGFAGQVAAARDRYGAGRIGFYLGTSTSGL
;
A
#
# COMPACT_ATOMS: atom_id res chain seq x y z
N MET A 1 6.77 5.42 -29.74
CA MET A 1 6.40 5.67 -28.33
C MET A 1 7.62 6.18 -27.57
N LYS A 2 7.44 7.13 -26.64
CA LYS A 2 8.50 7.52 -25.71
C LYS A 2 8.47 6.57 -24.50
N PRO A 3 9.61 6.04 -24.01
CA PRO A 3 9.65 5.22 -22.80
C PRO A 3 9.12 5.99 -21.59
N LEU A 4 8.44 5.28 -20.68
CA LEU A 4 8.00 5.80 -19.39
C LEU A 4 8.84 5.19 -18.28
N LEU A 5 9.28 6.04 -17.34
CA LEU A 5 10.11 5.63 -16.21
C LEU A 5 9.25 5.46 -14.97
N ILE A 6 9.54 4.41 -14.19
CA ILE A 6 9.06 4.29 -12.82
C ILE A 6 10.15 4.91 -11.93
N SER A 7 9.92 6.15 -11.50
CA SER A 7 10.92 6.93 -10.75
C SER A 7 10.88 6.69 -9.25
N GLN A 8 9.75 6.22 -8.72
CA GLN A 8 9.57 5.91 -7.30
C GLN A 8 8.56 4.77 -7.16
N VAL A 9 8.84 3.86 -6.23
CA VAL A 9 7.94 2.75 -5.88
C VAL A 9 7.83 2.70 -4.37
N SER A 10 6.62 2.46 -3.89
CA SER A 10 6.39 1.96 -2.56
C SER A 10 5.52 0.72 -2.61
N VAL A 11 5.69 -0.17 -1.63
CA VAL A 11 4.93 -1.41 -1.53
C VAL A 11 4.71 -1.75 -0.06
N VAL A 12 3.48 -2.14 0.25
CA VAL A 12 3.13 -2.73 1.54
C VAL A 12 2.29 -3.97 1.26
N ASN A 13 2.72 -5.10 1.81
CA ASN A 13 1.97 -6.36 1.75
C ASN A 13 2.38 -7.25 2.93
N SER A 14 1.95 -8.50 2.94
CA SER A 14 2.24 -9.43 4.05
C SER A 14 3.72 -9.83 4.19
N LEU A 15 4.57 -9.49 3.22
CA LEU A 15 6.02 -9.69 3.31
C LEU A 15 6.71 -8.57 4.10
N GLY A 16 6.05 -7.42 4.25
CA GLY A 16 6.50 -6.29 5.05
C GLY A 16 6.11 -4.93 4.48
N THR A 17 6.69 -3.91 5.09
CA THR A 17 6.48 -2.49 4.76
C THR A 17 7.71 -1.96 4.01
N GLY A 18 7.49 -1.47 2.80
CA GLY A 18 8.51 -0.86 1.95
C GLY A 18 9.23 -1.83 1.01
N VAL A 19 9.92 -1.25 0.03
CA VAL A 19 10.61 -2.00 -1.04
C VAL A 19 11.69 -2.92 -0.49
N GLU A 20 12.42 -2.47 0.53
CA GLU A 20 13.50 -3.25 1.14
C GLU A 20 12.99 -4.53 1.80
N ALA A 21 11.90 -4.42 2.58
CA ALA A 21 11.31 -5.56 3.27
C ALA A 21 10.80 -6.60 2.27
N MET A 22 10.12 -6.14 1.20
CA MET A 22 9.68 -7.01 0.11
C MET A 22 10.86 -7.66 -0.60
N ARG A 23 11.90 -6.89 -0.99
CA ARG A 23 13.08 -7.41 -1.69
C ARG A 23 13.76 -8.51 -0.88
N ARG A 24 13.99 -8.26 0.42
CA ARG A 24 14.60 -9.22 1.32
C ARG A 24 13.77 -10.51 1.40
N ALA A 25 12.46 -10.39 1.62
CA ALA A 25 11.57 -11.55 1.69
C ALA A 25 11.58 -12.39 0.40
N LEU A 26 11.60 -11.73 -0.76
CA LEU A 26 11.69 -12.40 -2.06
C LEU A 26 13.03 -13.12 -2.24
N CYS A 27 14.15 -12.46 -1.92
CA CYS A 27 15.48 -13.07 -1.99
C CYS A 27 15.61 -14.28 -1.05
N GLU A 28 15.04 -14.19 0.15
CA GLU A 28 15.03 -15.26 1.15
C GLU A 28 13.98 -16.34 0.88
N LYS A 29 13.09 -16.14 -0.11
CA LYS A 29 11.92 -17.00 -0.38
C LYS A 29 11.04 -17.21 0.86
N ARG A 30 10.91 -16.17 1.68
CA ARG A 30 10.12 -16.20 2.90
C ARG A 30 8.67 -15.85 2.60
N SER A 31 7.75 -16.72 3.01
CA SER A 31 6.30 -16.46 2.91
C SER A 31 5.85 -15.41 3.93
N GLY A 32 4.86 -14.61 3.54
CA GLY A 32 4.10 -13.72 4.44
C GLY A 32 2.72 -14.27 4.77
N LEU A 33 2.43 -15.52 4.38
CA LEU A 33 1.14 -16.15 4.64
C LEU A 33 1.11 -16.74 6.05
N THR A 34 0.00 -16.51 6.74
CA THR A 34 -0.31 -17.12 8.04
C THR A 34 -1.61 -17.93 7.92
N PRO A 35 -1.85 -18.92 8.79
CA PRO A 35 -3.16 -19.55 8.87
C PRO A 35 -4.26 -18.50 9.00
N CYS A 36 -5.37 -18.69 8.29
CA CYS A 36 -6.52 -17.78 8.33
C CYS A 36 -7.21 -17.91 9.70
N ASP A 37 -7.22 -16.82 10.45
CA ASP A 37 -7.82 -16.73 11.78
C ASP A 37 -9.13 -15.90 11.78
N PHE A 38 -9.67 -15.58 10.60
CA PHE A 38 -10.94 -14.85 10.50
C PHE A 38 -12.08 -15.70 11.06
N GLU A 39 -12.81 -15.17 12.05
CA GLU A 39 -13.87 -15.89 12.76
C GLU A 39 -14.94 -16.48 11.83
N THR A 40 -15.19 -15.83 10.69
CA THR A 40 -16.20 -16.25 9.70
C THR A 40 -15.65 -17.17 8.61
N ALA A 41 -14.35 -17.48 8.61
CA ALA A 41 -13.75 -18.36 7.62
C ALA A 41 -14.29 -19.79 7.76
N ARG A 42 -14.81 -20.34 6.66
CA ARG A 42 -15.34 -21.72 6.60
C ARG A 42 -14.41 -22.70 5.89
N ILE A 43 -13.20 -22.24 5.55
CA ILE A 43 -12.20 -23.00 4.81
C ILE A 43 -10.88 -22.95 5.58
N ASP A 44 -10.23 -24.11 5.69
CA ASP A 44 -8.86 -24.19 6.21
C ASP A 44 -7.91 -23.65 5.13
N THR A 45 -7.39 -22.44 5.36
CA THR A 45 -6.62 -21.70 4.36
C THR A 45 -5.60 -20.77 5.01
N TYR A 46 -4.79 -20.14 4.18
CA TYR A 46 -3.77 -19.18 4.60
C TYR A 46 -4.06 -17.82 3.98
N VAL A 47 -3.76 -16.74 4.70
CA VAL A 47 -4.00 -15.36 4.27
C VAL A 47 -2.72 -14.52 4.40
N GLY A 48 -2.58 -13.55 3.51
CA GLY A 48 -1.54 -12.53 3.60
C GLY A 48 -2.12 -11.26 4.21
N THR A 49 -1.92 -11.07 5.51
CA THR A 49 -2.36 -9.85 6.21
C THR A 49 -1.23 -8.84 6.30
N VAL A 50 -1.56 -7.55 6.31
CA VAL A 50 -0.65 -6.48 6.73
C VAL A 50 -0.92 -6.23 8.22
N PRO A 51 0.01 -6.59 9.13
CA PRO A 51 -0.18 -6.38 10.56
C PRO A 51 -0.31 -4.89 10.92
N ALA A 52 -0.95 -4.59 12.05
CA ALA A 52 -1.15 -3.25 12.61
C ALA A 52 -2.00 -2.27 11.77
N LEU A 53 -2.53 -2.70 10.62
CA LEU A 53 -3.34 -1.84 9.76
C LEU A 53 -4.62 -1.34 10.45
N ASP A 54 -5.17 -2.14 11.35
CA ASP A 54 -6.41 -1.81 12.07
C ASP A 54 -6.18 -0.77 13.19
N ASP A 55 -4.93 -0.64 13.64
CA ASP A 55 -4.47 0.37 14.60
C ASP A 55 -4.20 1.73 13.93
N LEU A 56 -4.08 1.75 12.60
CA LEU A 56 -3.90 2.97 11.84
C LEU A 56 -5.24 3.69 11.61
N ARG A 57 -5.13 4.99 11.33
CA ARG A 57 -6.24 5.83 10.88
C ARG A 57 -5.78 6.64 9.69
N VAL A 58 -6.71 6.90 8.77
CA VAL A 58 -6.45 7.90 7.74
C VAL A 58 -6.29 9.29 8.37
N ARG A 59 -5.68 10.21 7.63
CA ARG A 59 -5.54 11.61 8.03
C ARG A 59 -6.88 12.22 8.48
N PRO A 60 -6.87 13.15 9.47
CA PRO A 60 -8.10 13.67 10.08
C PRO A 60 -9.10 14.29 9.11
N ASP A 61 -8.61 14.93 8.04
CA ASP A 61 -9.42 15.53 6.97
C ASP A 61 -10.07 14.51 6.03
N LEU A 62 -9.75 13.22 6.16
CA LEU A 62 -10.33 12.12 5.37
C LEU A 62 -11.06 11.09 6.24
N LEU A 63 -11.42 11.40 7.48
CA LEU A 63 -12.07 10.44 8.38
C LEU A 63 -13.38 9.84 7.84
N ASP A 64 -14.13 10.58 7.02
CA ASP A 64 -15.33 10.07 6.34
C ASP A 64 -15.02 8.91 5.37
N TYR A 65 -13.75 8.73 5.01
CA TYR A 65 -13.23 7.67 4.14
C TYR A 65 -12.39 6.64 4.90
N ASP A 66 -12.47 6.60 6.23
CA ASP A 66 -11.67 5.68 7.05
C ASP A 66 -12.16 4.23 6.91
N CYS A 67 -11.54 3.49 5.98
CA CYS A 67 -11.70 2.05 5.80
C CYS A 67 -10.33 1.38 5.71
N ARG A 68 -10.29 0.05 5.85
CA ARG A 68 -9.03 -0.69 5.87
C ARG A 68 -8.24 -0.52 4.58
N ASN A 69 -8.93 -0.44 3.44
CA ASN A 69 -8.31 -0.22 2.14
C ASN A 69 -7.66 1.18 2.04
N ASN A 70 -8.32 2.22 2.55
CA ASN A 70 -7.77 3.58 2.52
C ASN A 70 -6.65 3.78 3.54
N ARG A 71 -6.74 3.14 4.71
CA ARG A 71 -5.62 3.06 5.66
C ARG A 71 -4.40 2.41 5.02
N LEU A 72 -4.59 1.33 4.25
CA LEU A 72 -3.49 0.63 3.58
C LEU A 72 -2.87 1.49 2.49
N ALA A 73 -3.72 2.14 1.68
CA ALA A 73 -3.27 3.05 0.64
C ALA A 73 -2.46 4.21 1.24
N GLN A 74 -2.96 4.88 2.27
CA GLN A 74 -2.24 5.95 2.95
C GLN A 74 -0.92 5.44 3.54
N PHE A 75 -0.97 4.34 4.29
CA PHE A 75 0.21 3.75 4.91
C PHE A 75 1.28 3.44 3.87
N CYS A 76 0.91 2.90 2.70
CA CYS A 76 1.83 2.65 1.59
C CYS A 76 2.38 3.94 0.97
N LEU A 77 1.55 4.97 0.75
CA LEU A 77 2.00 6.25 0.16
C LEU A 77 3.00 6.99 1.05
N GLU A 78 2.99 6.71 2.35
CA GLU A 78 3.91 7.29 3.33
C GLU A 78 5.26 6.54 3.43
N GLN A 79 5.39 5.36 2.81
CA GLN A 79 6.67 4.62 2.81
C GLN A 79 7.58 5.01 1.65
N ASP A 80 8.85 4.61 1.78
CA ASP A 80 9.88 4.74 0.75
C ASP A 80 10.05 6.17 0.21
N GLY A 81 9.64 7.20 0.95
CA GLY A 81 9.69 8.60 0.48
C GLY A 81 8.74 8.92 -0.69
N PHE A 82 7.75 8.07 -0.96
CA PHE A 82 6.86 8.20 -2.12
C PHE A 82 6.09 9.53 -2.12
N ALA A 83 5.45 9.89 -1.00
CA ALA A 83 4.75 11.17 -0.86
C ALA A 83 5.65 12.38 -1.15
N GLY A 84 6.92 12.35 -0.73
CA GLY A 84 7.89 13.41 -0.99
C GLY A 84 8.22 13.54 -2.48
N GLN A 85 8.39 12.41 -3.18
CA GLN A 85 8.65 12.39 -4.62
C GLN A 85 7.46 12.88 -5.44
N VAL A 86 6.23 12.57 -5.01
CA VAL A 86 5.01 13.12 -5.61
C VAL A 86 4.94 14.64 -5.41
N ALA A 87 5.26 15.14 -4.20
CA ALA A 87 5.30 16.58 -3.93
C ALA A 87 6.33 17.29 -4.81
N ALA A 88 7.55 16.75 -4.93
CA ALA A 88 8.59 17.29 -5.80
C ALA A 88 8.17 17.32 -7.29
N ALA A 89 7.51 16.26 -7.76
CA ALA A 89 6.97 16.22 -9.13
C ALA A 89 5.86 17.27 -9.33
N ARG A 90 4.93 17.39 -8.37
CA ARG A 90 3.87 18.39 -8.40
C ARG A 90 4.44 19.80 -8.43
N ASP A 91 5.46 20.10 -7.64
CA ASP A 91 6.07 21.43 -7.59
C ASP A 91 6.81 21.76 -8.89
N ARG A 92 7.46 20.76 -9.51
CA ARG A 92 8.16 20.92 -10.80
C ARG A 92 7.22 21.07 -12.00
N TYR A 93 6.17 20.27 -12.07
CA TYR A 93 5.31 20.17 -13.25
C TYR A 93 3.97 20.91 -13.09
N GLY A 94 3.56 21.22 -11.86
CA GLY A 94 2.25 21.77 -11.54
C GLY A 94 1.17 20.68 -11.40
N ALA A 95 0.25 20.87 -10.45
CA ALA A 95 -0.78 19.87 -10.11
C ALA A 95 -1.67 19.45 -11.29
N GLY A 96 -2.01 20.38 -12.20
CA GLY A 96 -2.82 20.08 -13.39
C GLY A 96 -2.15 19.16 -14.42
N ARG A 97 -0.87 18.80 -14.22
CA ARG A 97 -0.12 17.87 -15.08
C ARG A 97 0.22 16.55 -14.38
N ILE A 98 -0.39 16.26 -13.25
CA ILE A 98 -0.25 15.00 -12.52
C ILE A 98 -1.54 14.19 -12.66
N GLY A 99 -1.44 12.97 -13.19
CA GLY A 99 -2.55 12.02 -13.22
C GLY A 99 -2.50 11.06 -12.04
N PHE A 100 -3.63 10.79 -11.41
CA PHE A 100 -3.79 9.76 -10.38
C PHE A 100 -4.65 8.62 -10.93
N TYR A 101 -4.14 7.40 -10.82
CA TYR A 101 -4.81 6.19 -11.29
C TYR A 101 -4.81 5.17 -10.15
N LEU A 102 -6.00 4.72 -9.76
CA LEU A 102 -6.20 3.78 -8.66
C LEU A 102 -7.03 2.59 -9.15
N GLY A 103 -6.64 1.38 -8.73
CA GLY A 103 -7.40 0.16 -8.95
C GLY A 103 -7.68 -0.56 -7.63
N THR A 104 -8.92 -1.01 -7.44
CA THR A 104 -9.32 -1.87 -6.32
C THR A 104 -10.47 -2.78 -6.78
N SER A 105 -10.51 -4.00 -6.25
CA SER A 105 -11.59 -4.97 -6.50
C SER A 105 -12.49 -5.21 -5.29
N THR A 106 -12.03 -4.88 -4.09
CA THR A 106 -12.71 -5.16 -2.81
C THR A 106 -13.27 -3.91 -2.12
N SER A 107 -13.00 -2.71 -2.65
CA SER A 107 -13.43 -1.43 -2.07
C SER A 107 -13.06 -1.29 -0.59
N GLY A 108 -13.91 -0.69 0.25
CA GLY A 108 -13.69 -0.52 1.68
C GLY A 108 -14.29 -1.66 2.50
N LEU A 109 -13.45 -2.61 2.90
CA LEU A 109 -13.70 -3.40 4.11
C LEU A 109 -13.34 -2.58 5.35
#